data_AF-A0AAD0T2A8-F1
#
_entry.id   AF-A0AAD0T2A8-F1
#
_cell.length_a   1.000
_cell.length_b   1.000
_cell.length_c   1.000
_cell.angle_alpha   90.00
_cell.angle_beta   90.00
_cell.angle_gamma   90.00
#
_symmetry.space_group_name_H-M   'P 1'
#
loop_
_entity.id
_entity.type
_entity.pdbx_description
1 polymer ?
#
loop_
_entity_poly.entity_id
_entity_poly.type
_entity_poly.pdbx_seq_one_letter_code
_entity_poly.pdbx_strand_id
1 'polypeptide(L)'
;MKKMALTLTAMFTILSLVSCQENHFKEDKVFAGGLYVKSEVLNRGKQIYTEYCMACHGVNGDGKGVAAKSMKVPPRDFTKGVFKFGLVPSGELPHDKHLYTILEKGLHGTAMLPWDLTKDQMFEVVQYIKTFAPDVWEGKDKKLGEQVILTKNPYGVAHLEAAIEEGKKVYHADAMCWSCHRAYVPKEELAELTGMGEDDFTELDYQVKLQETEWGFKSLPPEFTWNSIRSADTVEEIALRLAAGVGGTAMAAWKGTITDDQIWAVAHYVHYLKSLKNTDARKELMDRIKNQ
;
A
#
# COMPACT_ATOMS: atom_id res chain seq x y z
N MET A 1 -71.69 36.77 11.10
CA MET A 1 -71.30 35.34 11.24
C MET A 1 -70.25 35.02 10.17
N LYS A 2 -69.07 34.51 10.59
CA LYS A 2 -68.00 33.79 9.83
C LYS A 2 -67.34 34.56 8.66
N LYS A 3 -66.06 34.99 8.66
CA LYS A 3 -64.75 34.31 8.93
C LYS A 3 -64.63 32.92 8.27
N MET A 4 -63.98 32.86 7.11
CA MET A 4 -63.20 31.72 6.55
C MET A 4 -62.59 32.19 5.20
N ALA A 5 -61.36 32.75 5.22
CA ALA A 5 -60.09 32.05 4.89
C ALA A 5 -60.07 31.62 3.41
N LEU A 6 -59.48 32.32 2.43
CA LEU A 6 -58.20 33.03 2.35
C LEU A 6 -56.99 32.24 2.88
N THR A 7 -56.77 31.02 2.39
CA THR A 7 -55.47 30.34 2.45
C THR A 7 -55.54 29.02 1.67
N LEU A 8 -55.30 29.04 0.35
CA LEU A 8 -55.00 27.78 -0.35
C LEU A 8 -54.07 27.91 -1.56
N THR A 9 -53.72 29.13 -2.00
CA THR A 9 -52.81 29.36 -3.14
C THR A 9 -51.39 29.79 -2.77
N ALA A 10 -51.07 29.90 -1.47
CA ALA A 10 -49.73 30.31 -1.00
C ALA A 10 -48.85 29.12 -0.54
N MET A 11 -49.30 27.88 -0.69
CA MET A 11 -48.61 26.69 -0.16
C MET A 11 -48.05 25.76 -1.26
N PHE A 12 -47.83 26.28 -2.47
CA PHE A 12 -47.18 25.54 -3.57
C PHE A 12 -45.93 26.23 -4.14
N THR A 13 -45.51 27.37 -3.57
CA THR A 13 -44.35 28.16 -4.04
C THR A 13 -43.21 28.26 -3.03
N ILE A 14 -43.25 27.48 -1.93
CA ILE A 14 -42.17 27.42 -0.92
C ILE A 14 -41.65 25.98 -0.77
N LEU A 15 -41.59 25.23 -1.88
CA LEU A 15 -41.01 23.87 -1.90
C LEU A 15 -39.98 23.69 -3.01
N SER A 16 -39.26 24.75 -3.38
CA SER A 16 -38.27 24.74 -4.48
C SER A 16 -36.88 25.27 -4.11
N LEU A 17 -36.57 25.49 -2.83
CA LEU A 17 -35.25 25.96 -2.40
C LEU A 17 -34.64 25.16 -1.23
N VAL A 18 -35.05 23.90 -1.03
CA VAL A 18 -34.09 22.93 -0.50
C VAL A 18 -33.24 22.49 -1.67
N SER A 19 -32.42 23.42 -2.17
CA SER A 19 -31.24 23.05 -2.95
C SER A 19 -30.49 22.09 -2.04
N CYS A 20 -30.40 20.82 -2.45
CA CYS A 20 -29.39 19.92 -1.92
C CYS A 20 -28.09 20.69 -2.01
N GLN A 21 -27.65 21.25 -0.89
CA GLN A 21 -26.42 21.99 -0.81
C GLN A 21 -25.33 20.93 -0.92
N GLU A 22 -25.04 20.49 -2.14
CA GLU A 22 -23.88 19.67 -2.39
C GLU A 22 -22.70 20.45 -1.83
N ASN A 23 -22.04 19.87 -0.83
CA ASN A 23 -20.84 20.41 -0.22
C ASN A 23 -19.72 20.38 -1.27
N HIS A 24 -19.74 21.35 -2.18
CA HIS A 24 -18.68 21.60 -3.14
C HIS A 24 -17.60 22.44 -2.49
N PHE A 25 -16.35 22.17 -2.84
CA PHE A 25 -15.23 23.04 -2.50
C PHE A 25 -15.47 24.40 -3.17
N LYS A 26 -15.37 25.46 -2.36
CA LYS A 26 -15.45 26.86 -2.80
C LYS A 26 -14.09 27.54 -2.85
N GLU A 27 -13.10 26.94 -2.19
CA GLU A 27 -11.76 27.48 -2.04
C GLU A 27 -10.76 26.52 -2.65
N ASP A 28 -9.75 27.11 -3.26
CA ASP A 28 -8.61 26.39 -3.81
C ASP A 28 -7.69 25.94 -2.66
N LYS A 29 -6.96 24.84 -2.88
CA LYS A 29 -6.08 24.24 -1.86
C LYS A 29 -4.64 24.22 -2.33
N VAL A 30 -3.73 24.19 -1.36
CA VAL A 30 -2.31 23.94 -1.60
C VAL A 30 -1.89 22.71 -0.82
N PHE A 31 -1.38 21.71 -1.53
CA PHE A 31 -0.90 20.47 -0.93
C PHE A 31 0.63 20.40 -0.84
N ALA A 32 1.10 19.39 -0.12
CA ALA A 32 2.50 19.05 0.03
C ALA A 32 3.26 19.09 -1.30
N GLY A 33 4.49 19.64 -1.26
CA GLY A 33 5.25 19.94 -2.47
C GLY A 33 4.85 21.23 -3.19
N GLY A 34 4.00 22.06 -2.56
CA GLY A 34 3.58 23.35 -3.09
C GLY A 34 2.56 23.26 -4.24
N LEU A 35 1.87 22.13 -4.38
CA LEU A 35 0.93 21.88 -5.46
C LEU A 35 -0.37 22.68 -5.24
N TYR A 36 -0.63 23.65 -6.11
CA TYR A 36 -1.87 24.41 -6.12
C TYR A 36 -2.98 23.66 -6.88
N VAL A 37 -4.15 23.52 -6.27
CA VAL A 37 -5.29 22.79 -6.83
C VAL A 37 -6.54 23.63 -6.73
N LYS A 38 -7.20 23.87 -7.87
CA LYS A 38 -8.47 24.60 -7.93
C LYS A 38 -9.60 23.81 -7.29
N SER A 39 -10.51 24.51 -6.62
CA SER A 39 -11.79 23.99 -6.10
C SER A 39 -12.58 23.19 -7.13
N GLU A 40 -12.59 23.62 -8.39
CA GLU A 40 -13.23 22.90 -9.50
C GLU A 40 -12.65 21.50 -9.73
N VAL A 41 -11.32 21.36 -9.65
CA VAL A 41 -10.62 20.05 -9.75
C VAL A 41 -11.02 19.16 -8.58
N LEU A 42 -11.07 19.71 -7.36
CA LEU A 42 -11.50 18.96 -6.17
C LEU A 42 -12.96 18.50 -6.28
N ASN A 43 -13.83 19.32 -6.88
CA ASN A 43 -15.23 18.98 -7.10
C ASN A 43 -15.39 17.84 -8.11
N ARG A 44 -14.62 17.84 -9.22
CA ARG A 44 -14.59 16.70 -10.16
C ARG A 44 -14.00 15.44 -9.51
N GLY A 45 -12.92 15.59 -8.74
CA GLY A 45 -12.34 14.51 -7.96
C GLY A 45 -13.31 13.89 -6.95
N LYS A 46 -14.13 14.73 -6.30
CA LYS A 46 -15.21 14.28 -5.40
C LYS A 46 -16.26 13.44 -6.14
N GLN A 47 -16.65 13.87 -7.35
CA GLN A 47 -17.60 13.11 -8.16
C GLN A 47 -17.05 11.72 -8.49
N ILE A 48 -15.81 11.66 -9.00
CA ILE A 48 -15.12 10.40 -9.30
C ILE A 48 -15.02 9.51 -8.05
N TYR A 49 -14.63 10.08 -6.91
CA TYR A 49 -14.56 9.34 -5.66
C TYR A 49 -15.92 8.78 -5.24
N THR A 50 -16.98 9.57 -5.37
CA THR A 50 -18.35 9.17 -5.00
C THR A 50 -18.83 8.02 -5.85
N GLU A 51 -18.55 8.08 -7.16
CA GLU A 51 -18.97 7.07 -8.14
C GLU A 51 -18.19 5.76 -7.99
N TYR A 52 -16.87 5.83 -7.79
CA TYR A 52 -16.00 4.66 -7.91
C TYR A 52 -15.39 4.17 -6.58
N CYS A 53 -15.08 5.07 -5.66
CA CYS A 53 -14.26 4.75 -4.48
C CYS A 53 -15.06 4.64 -3.18
N MET A 54 -16.12 5.42 -3.04
CA MET A 54 -16.87 5.64 -1.80
C MET A 54 -17.49 4.35 -1.24
N ALA A 55 -17.96 3.45 -2.10
CA ALA A 55 -18.58 2.19 -1.68
C ALA A 55 -17.63 1.34 -0.80
N CYS A 56 -16.32 1.42 -1.05
CA CYS A 56 -15.28 0.73 -0.29
C CYS A 56 -14.63 1.65 0.76
N HIS A 57 -14.19 2.84 0.35
CA HIS A 57 -13.41 3.74 1.20
C HIS A 57 -14.25 4.64 2.13
N GLY A 58 -15.58 4.63 1.98
CA GLY A 58 -16.52 5.36 2.84
C GLY A 58 -16.72 6.81 2.42
N VAL A 59 -17.86 7.38 2.81
CA VAL A 59 -18.21 8.79 2.54
C VAL A 59 -17.22 9.75 3.20
N ASN A 60 -16.66 9.36 4.35
CA ASN A 60 -15.69 10.13 5.12
C ASN A 60 -14.23 9.76 4.81
N GLY A 61 -13.99 8.87 3.83
CA GLY A 61 -12.64 8.37 3.54
C GLY A 61 -12.03 7.50 4.63
N ASP A 62 -12.81 7.00 5.58
CA ASP A 62 -12.36 6.28 6.78
C ASP A 62 -12.17 4.77 6.58
N GLY A 63 -12.30 4.30 5.34
CA GLY A 63 -12.21 2.88 4.99
C GLY A 63 -13.43 2.05 5.42
N LYS A 64 -14.52 2.69 5.87
CA LYS A 64 -15.72 2.01 6.39
C LYS A 64 -16.91 2.07 5.43
N GLY A 65 -16.63 2.03 4.13
CA GLY A 65 -17.67 1.95 3.11
C GLY A 65 -18.56 0.72 3.28
N VAL A 66 -19.76 0.74 2.70
CA VAL A 66 -20.74 -0.36 2.82
C VAL A 66 -20.17 -1.71 2.37
N ALA A 67 -19.28 -1.70 1.37
CA ALA A 67 -18.61 -2.90 0.87
C ALA A 67 -17.45 -3.37 1.77
N ALA A 68 -16.92 -2.53 2.66
CA ALA A 68 -15.74 -2.84 3.48
C ALA A 68 -16.01 -3.94 4.53
N LYS A 69 -17.25 -4.07 5.01
CA LYS A 69 -17.61 -4.94 6.15
C LYS A 69 -17.27 -6.42 5.95
N SER A 70 -17.27 -6.91 4.72
CA SER A 70 -16.99 -8.31 4.37
C SER A 70 -15.58 -8.54 3.83
N MET A 71 -14.75 -7.50 3.76
CA MET A 71 -13.40 -7.61 3.19
C MET A 71 -12.38 -8.11 4.21
N LYS A 72 -11.61 -9.14 3.84
CA LYS A 72 -10.49 -9.65 4.65
C LYS A 72 -9.37 -8.62 4.81
N VAL A 73 -9.15 -7.80 3.78
CA VAL A 73 -8.20 -6.70 3.81
C VAL A 73 -9.02 -5.42 3.83
N PRO A 74 -8.98 -4.63 4.91
CA PRO A 74 -9.78 -3.41 4.98
C PRO A 74 -9.30 -2.40 3.93
N PRO A 75 -10.22 -1.64 3.30
CA PRO A 75 -9.87 -0.48 2.48
C PRO A 75 -9.01 0.51 3.26
N ARG A 76 -8.21 1.30 2.54
CA ARG A 76 -7.37 2.34 3.15
C ARG A 76 -8.27 3.40 3.81
N ASP A 77 -7.98 3.66 5.08
CA ASP A 77 -8.42 4.86 5.79
C ASP A 77 -7.52 6.05 5.37
N PHE A 78 -8.09 6.93 4.56
CA PHE A 78 -7.44 8.13 4.05
C PHE A 78 -7.37 9.26 5.09
N THR A 79 -8.16 9.21 6.15
CA THR A 79 -8.17 10.24 7.21
C THR A 79 -6.86 10.29 8.00
N LYS A 80 -6.06 9.21 7.94
CA LYS A 80 -4.71 9.18 8.52
C LYS A 80 -3.67 9.86 7.66
N GLY A 81 -3.93 10.08 6.37
CA GLY A 81 -2.95 10.63 5.43
C GLY A 81 -1.75 9.73 5.13
N VAL A 82 -1.69 8.51 5.70
CA VAL A 82 -0.58 7.55 5.53
C VAL A 82 -0.89 6.58 4.39
N PHE A 83 0.06 6.38 3.49
CA PHE A 83 -0.06 5.46 2.36
C PHE A 83 1.04 4.40 2.38
N LYS A 84 0.62 3.13 2.23
CA LYS A 84 1.53 1.97 2.28
C LYS A 84 2.57 1.95 1.18
N PHE A 85 2.19 2.37 -0.02
CA PHE A 85 2.88 1.96 -1.25
C PHE A 85 3.54 3.12 -2.00
N GLY A 86 4.13 4.07 -1.28
CA GLY A 86 5.03 5.07 -1.86
C GLY A 86 6.38 4.48 -2.26
N LEU A 87 7.08 5.17 -3.17
CA LEU A 87 8.52 4.98 -3.46
C LEU A 87 9.34 6.10 -2.79
N VAL A 88 9.04 6.33 -1.52
CA VAL A 88 9.73 7.21 -0.57
C VAL A 88 9.96 6.38 0.71
N PRO A 89 10.95 6.71 1.56
CA PRO A 89 11.12 6.03 2.84
C PRO A 89 9.80 5.90 3.62
N SER A 90 9.56 4.71 4.19
CA SER A 90 8.35 4.40 4.93
C SER A 90 8.07 5.44 6.01
N GLY A 91 6.85 5.99 6.00
CA GLY A 91 6.43 7.08 6.91
C GLY A 91 6.44 8.48 6.25
N GLU A 92 7.11 8.66 5.12
CA GLU A 92 7.10 9.92 4.39
C GLU A 92 5.93 10.03 3.39
N LEU A 93 5.62 11.27 2.99
CA LEU A 93 4.52 11.53 2.07
C LEU A 93 4.88 11.12 0.64
N PRO A 94 4.12 10.21 0.01
CA PRO A 94 4.39 9.80 -1.36
C PRO A 94 4.04 10.90 -2.37
N HIS A 95 4.73 10.85 -3.51
CA HIS A 95 4.40 11.63 -4.69
C HIS A 95 3.16 11.05 -5.39
N ASP A 96 2.39 11.92 -6.06
CA ASP A 96 1.11 11.54 -6.68
C ASP A 96 1.25 10.42 -7.70
N LYS A 97 2.37 10.39 -8.43
CA LYS A 97 2.67 9.31 -9.38
C LYS A 97 2.62 7.92 -8.75
N HIS A 98 2.98 7.79 -7.46
CA HIS A 98 2.90 6.51 -6.76
C HIS A 98 1.44 6.10 -6.52
N LEU A 99 0.56 7.07 -6.25
CA LEU A 99 -0.86 6.84 -6.07
C LEU A 99 -1.54 6.55 -7.42
N TYR A 100 -1.11 7.19 -8.51
CA TYR A 100 -1.57 6.87 -9.86
C TYR A 100 -1.24 5.43 -10.23
N THR A 101 -0.03 4.96 -9.95
CA THR A 101 0.32 3.55 -10.20
C THR A 101 -0.58 2.57 -9.44
N ILE A 102 -1.03 2.91 -8.23
CA ILE A 102 -2.00 2.09 -7.48
C ILE A 102 -3.37 2.10 -8.17
N LEU A 103 -3.82 3.24 -8.69
CA LEU A 103 -5.08 3.32 -9.44
C LEU A 103 -4.99 2.54 -10.76
N GLU A 104 -3.88 2.64 -11.49
CA GLU A 104 -3.66 1.98 -12.77
C GLU A 104 -3.50 0.46 -12.64
N LYS A 105 -2.78 -0.02 -11.62
CA LYS A 105 -2.44 -1.44 -11.46
C LYS A 105 -3.29 -2.18 -10.43
N GLY A 106 -4.02 -1.45 -9.59
CA GLY A 106 -4.66 -2.03 -8.42
C GLY A 106 -3.65 -2.59 -7.41
N LEU A 107 -4.14 -3.45 -6.52
CA LEU A 107 -3.35 -4.14 -5.50
C LEU A 107 -3.70 -5.63 -5.47
N HIS A 108 -2.73 -6.47 -5.82
CA HIS A 108 -2.89 -7.92 -5.90
C HIS A 108 -3.43 -8.52 -4.60
N GLY A 109 -4.38 -9.45 -4.73
CA GLY A 109 -4.99 -10.14 -3.59
C GLY A 109 -5.92 -9.25 -2.74
N THR A 110 -6.40 -8.13 -3.29
CA THR A 110 -7.38 -7.24 -2.64
C THR A 110 -8.52 -6.88 -3.60
N ALA A 111 -9.55 -6.22 -3.08
CA ALA A 111 -10.64 -5.66 -3.90
C ALA A 111 -10.28 -4.34 -4.61
N MET A 112 -9.08 -3.80 -4.39
CA MET A 112 -8.59 -2.61 -5.10
C MET A 112 -8.08 -3.03 -6.48
N LEU A 113 -8.98 -3.15 -7.44
CA LEU A 113 -8.66 -3.51 -8.82
C LEU A 113 -8.08 -2.32 -9.60
N PRO A 114 -7.44 -2.55 -10.76
CA PRO A 114 -7.15 -1.52 -11.74
C PRO A 114 -8.39 -0.69 -12.09
N TRP A 115 -8.23 0.63 -12.19
CA TRP A 115 -9.27 1.55 -12.61
C TRP A 115 -9.01 2.10 -14.01
N ASP A 116 -10.03 2.12 -14.84
CA ASP A 116 -10.00 2.75 -16.17
C ASP A 116 -10.29 4.26 -16.05
N LEU A 117 -9.31 5.00 -15.54
CA LEU A 117 -9.35 6.45 -15.38
C LEU A 117 -8.32 7.11 -16.29
N THR A 118 -8.67 8.25 -16.87
CA THR A 118 -7.69 9.09 -17.56
C THR A 118 -6.70 9.69 -16.56
N LYS A 119 -5.56 10.20 -17.06
CA LYS A 119 -4.56 10.88 -16.22
C LYS A 119 -5.14 12.08 -15.45
N ASP A 120 -6.04 12.83 -16.08
CA ASP A 120 -6.70 13.97 -15.44
C ASP A 120 -7.66 13.52 -14.35
N GLN A 121 -8.44 12.45 -14.60
CA GLN A 121 -9.32 11.86 -13.60
C GLN A 121 -8.54 11.30 -12.40
N MET A 122 -7.39 10.65 -12.65
CA MET A 122 -6.50 10.19 -11.59
C MET A 122 -5.94 11.35 -10.77
N PHE A 123 -5.50 12.43 -11.42
CA PHE A 123 -5.07 13.64 -10.74
C PHE A 123 -6.18 14.19 -9.84
N GLU A 124 -7.38 14.37 -10.40
CA GLU A 124 -8.55 14.91 -9.71
C GLU A 124 -8.92 14.09 -8.47
N VAL A 125 -9.08 12.77 -8.61
CA VAL A 125 -9.47 11.91 -7.49
C VAL A 125 -8.39 11.83 -6.42
N VAL A 126 -7.09 11.82 -6.80
CA VAL A 126 -5.99 11.83 -5.82
C VAL A 126 -5.96 13.14 -5.04
N GLN A 127 -6.16 14.29 -5.69
CA GLN A 127 -6.20 15.56 -4.96
C GLN A 127 -7.40 15.60 -4.00
N TYR A 128 -8.56 15.09 -4.42
CA TYR A 128 -9.71 14.98 -3.52
C TYR A 128 -9.42 14.05 -2.34
N ILE A 129 -8.81 12.87 -2.56
CA ILE A 129 -8.47 11.93 -1.48
C ILE A 129 -7.59 12.58 -0.41
N LYS A 130 -6.63 13.42 -0.79
CA LYS A 130 -5.77 14.13 0.17
C LYS A 130 -6.55 15.06 1.11
N THR A 131 -7.72 15.55 0.70
CA THR A 131 -8.57 16.41 1.53
C THR A 131 -9.15 15.72 2.77
N PHE A 132 -9.11 14.37 2.83
CA PHE A 132 -9.53 13.64 4.01
C PHE A 132 -8.54 13.76 5.19
N ALA A 133 -7.30 14.19 4.93
CA ALA A 133 -6.26 14.36 5.95
C ALA A 133 -5.53 15.72 5.79
N PRO A 134 -6.23 16.85 6.02
CA PRO A 134 -5.69 18.18 5.78
C PRO A 134 -4.45 18.48 6.61
N ASP A 135 -4.39 18.04 7.88
CA ASP A 135 -3.25 18.27 8.77
C ASP A 135 -1.94 17.62 8.26
N VAL A 136 -2.07 16.59 7.42
CA VAL A 136 -0.95 15.85 6.83
C VAL A 136 -0.59 16.43 5.47
N TRP A 137 -1.58 16.70 4.62
CA TRP A 137 -1.39 16.98 3.20
C TRP A 137 -1.47 18.45 2.81
N GLU A 138 -2.23 19.28 3.53
CA GLU A 138 -2.46 20.68 3.17
C GLU A 138 -1.43 21.61 3.82
N GLY A 139 -0.92 22.56 3.03
CA GLY A 139 0.07 23.53 3.46
C GLY A 139 1.30 23.58 2.56
N LYS A 140 1.81 24.80 2.32
CA LYS A 140 3.05 25.04 1.55
C LYS A 140 4.30 24.56 2.28
N ASP A 141 4.20 24.41 3.59
CA ASP A 141 5.24 23.91 4.49
C ASP A 141 5.35 22.37 4.46
N LYS A 142 4.31 21.67 4.00
CA LYS A 142 4.31 20.21 3.88
C LYS A 142 5.23 19.77 2.73
N LYS A 143 6.12 18.83 3.01
CA LYS A 143 7.11 18.31 2.06
C LYS A 143 6.79 16.87 1.67
N LEU A 144 6.97 16.57 0.39
CA LEU A 144 6.98 15.19 -0.09
C LEU A 144 8.28 14.52 0.35
N GLY A 145 8.22 13.19 0.52
CA GLY A 145 9.38 12.39 0.85
C GLY A 145 10.41 12.35 -0.28
N GLU A 146 11.64 12.02 0.08
CA GLU A 146 12.71 11.84 -0.89
C GLU A 146 12.44 10.57 -1.71
N GLN A 147 12.54 10.67 -3.03
CA GLN A 147 12.28 9.50 -3.87
C GLN A 147 13.41 8.49 -3.71
N VAL A 148 13.03 7.25 -3.48
CA VAL A 148 13.98 6.14 -3.41
C VAL A 148 14.55 5.89 -4.79
N ILE A 149 15.87 5.94 -4.88
CA ILE A 149 16.64 5.64 -6.09
C ILE A 149 17.64 4.53 -5.74
N LEU A 150 17.63 3.46 -6.53
CA LEU A 150 18.61 2.39 -6.45
C LEU A 150 19.66 2.55 -7.55
N THR A 151 20.87 2.05 -7.29
CA THR A 151 21.84 1.78 -8.35
C THR A 151 21.26 0.80 -9.37
N LYS A 152 21.87 0.76 -10.56
CA LYS A 152 21.49 -0.20 -11.60
C LYS A 152 21.68 -1.63 -11.08
N ASN A 153 20.70 -2.50 -11.33
CA ASN A 153 20.76 -3.92 -10.99
C ASN A 153 22.07 -4.56 -11.51
N PRO A 154 22.95 -5.06 -10.63
CA PRO A 154 24.27 -5.56 -11.02
C PRO A 154 24.23 -7.00 -11.57
N TYR A 155 23.17 -7.77 -11.30
CA TYR A 155 23.17 -9.22 -11.54
C TYR A 155 22.79 -9.64 -12.97
N GLY A 156 22.04 -8.81 -13.71
CA GLY A 156 21.60 -9.15 -15.06
C GLY A 156 20.94 -10.55 -15.18
N VAL A 157 20.82 -11.08 -16.39
CA VAL A 157 20.28 -12.44 -16.59
C VAL A 157 21.37 -13.50 -16.37
N ALA A 158 22.63 -13.17 -16.67
CA ALA A 158 23.75 -14.11 -16.63
C ALA A 158 24.19 -14.52 -15.21
N HIS A 159 23.87 -13.72 -14.18
CA HIS A 159 24.24 -14.00 -12.79
C HIS A 159 23.03 -14.19 -11.89
N LEU A 160 21.90 -14.67 -12.45
CA LEU A 160 20.66 -14.86 -11.71
C LEU A 160 20.82 -15.83 -10.53
N GLU A 161 21.49 -16.97 -10.73
CA GLU A 161 21.72 -17.95 -9.64
C GLU A 161 22.54 -17.34 -8.50
N ALA A 162 23.60 -16.60 -8.84
CA ALA A 162 24.40 -15.89 -7.85
C ALA A 162 23.59 -14.83 -7.09
N ALA A 163 22.69 -14.12 -7.78
CA ALA A 163 21.79 -13.15 -7.16
C ALA A 163 20.81 -13.80 -6.19
N ILE A 164 20.24 -14.96 -6.55
CA ILE A 164 19.31 -15.70 -5.72
C ILE A 164 20.03 -16.25 -4.48
N GLU A 165 21.22 -16.81 -4.62
CA GLU A 165 22.01 -17.32 -3.49
C GLU A 165 22.46 -16.19 -2.55
N GLU A 166 22.91 -15.05 -3.09
CA GLU A 166 23.23 -13.88 -2.29
C GLU A 166 21.97 -13.33 -1.58
N GLY A 167 20.85 -13.24 -2.30
CA GLY A 167 19.59 -12.80 -1.73
C GLY A 167 19.08 -13.72 -0.62
N LYS A 168 19.29 -15.04 -0.76
CA LYS A 168 18.99 -16.04 0.29
C LYS A 168 19.83 -15.76 1.55
N LYS A 169 21.12 -15.49 1.39
CA LYS A 169 22.02 -15.15 2.52
C LYS A 169 21.57 -13.86 3.20
N VAL A 170 21.40 -12.78 2.44
CA VAL A 170 20.98 -11.49 3.02
C VAL A 170 19.62 -11.61 3.72
N TYR A 171 18.66 -12.32 3.11
CA TYR A 171 17.33 -12.52 3.71
C TYR A 171 17.39 -13.23 5.07
N HIS A 172 18.25 -14.25 5.20
CA HIS A 172 18.31 -15.08 6.40
C HIS A 172 19.31 -14.57 7.44
N ALA A 173 20.45 -14.04 7.02
CA ALA A 173 21.54 -13.62 7.89
C ALA A 173 21.55 -12.11 8.13
N ASP A 174 21.83 -11.31 7.08
CA ASP A 174 22.13 -9.88 7.25
C ASP A 174 20.89 -9.05 7.63
N ALA A 175 19.78 -9.28 6.93
CA ALA A 175 18.53 -8.55 7.11
C ALA A 175 17.51 -9.28 7.99
N MET A 176 17.75 -10.56 8.30
CA MET A 176 16.90 -11.41 9.16
C MET A 176 15.39 -11.23 8.87
N CYS A 177 15.01 -11.20 7.59
CA CYS A 177 13.64 -10.93 7.16
C CYS A 177 12.63 -11.95 7.71
N TRP A 178 13.09 -13.16 8.03
CA TRP A 178 12.34 -14.22 8.69
C TRP A 178 11.91 -13.90 10.14
N SER A 179 12.42 -12.84 10.74
CA SER A 179 11.92 -12.38 12.04
C SER A 179 10.44 -11.98 11.97
N CYS A 180 9.97 -11.52 10.81
CA CYS A 180 8.56 -11.16 10.53
C CYS A 180 7.93 -12.03 9.43
N HIS A 181 8.69 -12.33 8.37
CA HIS A 181 8.29 -13.24 7.30
C HIS A 181 8.65 -14.69 7.65
N ARG A 182 8.33 -15.65 6.78
CA ARG A 182 8.72 -17.06 6.99
C ARG A 182 10.20 -17.29 6.68
N ALA A 183 10.90 -18.14 7.43
CA ALA A 183 12.16 -18.72 7.00
C ALA A 183 11.96 -19.74 5.86
N TYR A 184 12.83 -19.70 4.86
CA TYR A 184 12.74 -20.50 3.64
C TYR A 184 13.91 -21.46 3.46
N VAL A 185 14.64 -21.73 4.53
CA VAL A 185 15.73 -22.70 4.59
C VAL A 185 15.51 -23.63 5.78
N PRO A 186 15.96 -24.89 5.74
CA PRO A 186 15.88 -25.79 6.88
C PRO A 186 16.62 -25.23 8.12
N LYS A 187 16.30 -25.75 9.31
CA LYS A 187 16.77 -25.22 10.60
C LYS A 187 18.30 -25.24 10.74
N GLU A 188 18.92 -26.31 10.27
CA GLU A 188 20.39 -26.44 10.20
C GLU A 188 21.03 -25.37 9.30
N GLU A 189 20.48 -25.16 8.09
CA GLU A 189 20.96 -24.12 7.16
C GLU A 189 20.73 -22.71 7.74
N LEU A 190 19.61 -22.49 8.46
CA LEU A 190 19.34 -21.21 9.12
C LEU A 190 20.37 -20.91 10.22
N ALA A 191 20.72 -21.91 11.02
CA ALA A 191 21.76 -21.82 12.03
C ALA A 191 23.13 -21.49 11.42
N GLU A 192 23.50 -22.18 10.33
CA GLU A 192 24.75 -21.90 9.61
C GLU A 192 24.79 -20.47 9.06
N LEU A 193 23.73 -20.01 8.40
CA LEU A 193 23.66 -18.68 7.79
C LEU A 193 23.75 -17.55 8.83
N THR A 194 23.11 -17.73 9.98
CA THR A 194 23.03 -16.70 11.04
C THR A 194 24.18 -16.76 12.04
N GLY A 195 24.90 -17.89 12.11
CA GLY A 195 25.88 -18.18 13.17
C GLY A 195 25.26 -18.44 14.54
N MET A 196 23.94 -18.68 14.61
CA MET A 196 23.20 -19.03 15.83
C MET A 196 23.14 -20.55 16.03
N GLY A 197 22.73 -21.01 17.22
CA GLY A 197 22.49 -22.43 17.45
C GLY A 197 21.15 -22.87 16.87
N GLU A 198 21.02 -24.13 16.47
CA GLU A 198 19.72 -24.65 16.01
C GLU A 198 18.63 -24.44 17.07
N ASP A 199 18.93 -24.69 18.35
CA ASP A 199 17.97 -24.52 19.45
C ASP A 199 17.44 -23.08 19.63
N ASP A 200 18.06 -22.09 18.99
CA ASP A 200 17.56 -20.70 18.99
C ASP A 200 16.34 -20.49 18.07
N PHE A 201 16.05 -21.45 17.18
CA PHE A 201 14.93 -21.38 16.24
C PHE A 201 13.75 -22.26 16.64
N THR A 202 12.56 -21.69 16.44
CA THR A 202 11.29 -22.34 16.77
C THR A 202 10.40 -22.48 15.54
N GLU A 203 9.35 -23.30 15.65
CA GLU A 203 8.30 -23.42 14.62
C GLU A 203 7.67 -22.08 14.24
N LEU A 204 7.73 -21.07 15.11
CA LEU A 204 7.17 -19.75 14.86
C LEU A 204 8.00 -18.95 13.83
N ASP A 205 9.29 -19.23 13.70
CA ASP A 205 10.18 -18.57 12.72
C ASP A 205 9.90 -19.04 11.28
N TYR A 206 9.22 -20.17 11.18
CA TYR A 206 8.67 -20.70 9.94
C TYR A 206 7.24 -20.22 9.67
N GLN A 207 6.67 -19.35 10.50
CA GLN A 207 5.33 -18.79 10.29
C GLN A 207 5.39 -17.29 10.03
N VAL A 208 4.46 -16.78 9.21
CA VAL A 208 4.28 -15.32 9.09
C VAL A 208 3.66 -14.78 10.37
N LYS A 209 4.27 -13.74 10.95
CA LYS A 209 3.86 -13.19 12.24
C LYS A 209 2.97 -11.96 12.05
N LEU A 210 1.92 -11.83 12.88
CA LEU A 210 1.05 -10.64 12.87
C LEU A 210 1.83 -9.39 13.25
N GLN A 211 1.80 -8.39 12.37
CA GLN A 211 2.48 -7.11 12.59
C GLN A 211 1.47 -6.01 12.93
N GLU A 212 1.83 -5.17 13.89
CA GLU A 212 1.06 -3.96 14.20
C GLU A 212 1.06 -2.98 13.02
N THR A 213 0.01 -2.16 12.94
CA THR A 213 -0.08 -1.08 11.95
C THR A 213 -0.58 0.19 12.62
N GLU A 214 -0.29 1.34 12.01
CA GLU A 214 -0.72 2.65 12.50
C GLU A 214 -2.24 2.87 12.47
N TRP A 215 -2.99 1.97 11.82
CA TRP A 215 -4.45 2.02 11.74
C TRP A 215 -5.15 1.22 12.85
N GLY A 216 -4.41 0.70 13.84
CA GLY A 216 -4.99 0.00 14.99
C GLY A 216 -5.52 -1.39 14.68
N PHE A 217 -5.12 -1.99 13.55
CA PHE A 217 -5.35 -3.40 13.24
C PHE A 217 -4.03 -4.10 12.89
N LYS A 218 -3.97 -5.40 13.12
CA LYS A 218 -2.80 -6.22 12.76
C LYS A 218 -2.85 -6.67 11.31
N SER A 219 -1.71 -6.68 10.64
CA SER A 219 -1.60 -7.19 9.27
C SER A 219 -0.56 -8.30 9.18
N LEU A 220 -0.87 -9.33 8.39
CA LEU A 220 0.10 -10.37 8.06
C LEU A 220 0.97 -9.92 6.88
N PRO A 221 2.30 -10.10 6.96
CA PRO A 221 3.16 -10.01 5.80
C PRO A 221 2.85 -11.16 4.82
N PRO A 222 3.17 -11.00 3.52
CA PRO A 222 2.99 -12.08 2.55
C PRO A 222 3.91 -13.26 2.87
N GLU A 223 3.37 -14.46 2.76
CA GLU A 223 4.15 -15.69 2.60
C GLU A 223 4.45 -15.84 1.11
N PHE A 224 5.71 -15.68 0.71
CA PHE A 224 6.08 -15.46 -0.68
C PHE A 224 5.80 -16.66 -1.60
N THR A 225 5.72 -17.89 -1.09
CA THR A 225 5.40 -19.08 -1.91
C THR A 225 3.90 -19.32 -2.08
N TRP A 226 3.04 -18.49 -1.48
CA TRP A 226 1.58 -18.64 -1.52
C TRP A 226 0.84 -17.34 -1.84
N ASN A 227 1.29 -16.21 -1.30
CA ASN A 227 0.68 -14.91 -1.48
C ASN A 227 1.34 -14.11 -2.60
N SER A 228 0.54 -13.32 -3.31
CA SER A 228 1.08 -12.28 -4.19
C SER A 228 1.54 -11.08 -3.37
N ILE A 229 2.59 -10.40 -3.82
CA ILE A 229 2.99 -9.10 -3.24
C ILE A 229 2.04 -8.04 -3.77
N ARG A 230 1.41 -7.29 -2.85
CA ARG A 230 0.27 -6.41 -3.18
C ARG A 230 0.61 -5.37 -4.26
N SER A 231 1.77 -4.72 -4.17
CA SER A 231 2.10 -3.55 -5.01
C SER A 231 3.23 -3.80 -6.02
N ALA A 232 3.73 -5.03 -6.14
CA ALA A 232 4.94 -5.31 -6.91
C ALA A 232 4.87 -6.72 -7.49
N ASP A 233 5.25 -6.85 -8.74
CA ASP A 233 5.35 -8.13 -9.41
C ASP A 233 6.77 -8.46 -9.89
N THR A 234 7.44 -7.50 -10.53
CA THR A 234 8.79 -7.69 -11.10
C THR A 234 9.90 -7.53 -10.04
N VAL A 235 11.11 -7.97 -10.36
CA VAL A 235 12.30 -7.80 -9.51
C VAL A 235 12.53 -6.32 -9.19
N GLU A 236 12.38 -5.43 -10.18
CA GLU A 236 12.55 -3.98 -10.01
C GLU A 236 11.53 -3.39 -9.03
N GLU A 237 10.26 -3.78 -9.16
CA GLU A 237 9.22 -3.30 -8.25
C GLU A 237 9.41 -3.84 -6.83
N ILE A 238 9.88 -5.09 -6.70
CA ILE A 238 10.21 -5.69 -5.40
C ILE A 238 11.41 -4.98 -4.77
N ALA A 239 12.46 -4.71 -5.53
CA ALA A 239 13.65 -4.00 -5.07
C ALA A 239 13.29 -2.60 -4.56
N LEU A 240 12.50 -1.84 -5.33
CA LEU A 240 12.02 -0.52 -4.92
C LEU A 240 11.12 -0.58 -3.69
N ARG A 241 10.29 -1.63 -3.57
CA ARG A 241 9.45 -1.86 -2.38
C ARG A 241 10.29 -2.17 -1.13
N LEU A 242 11.34 -2.98 -1.25
CA LEU A 242 12.26 -3.25 -0.15
C LEU A 242 12.99 -1.96 0.27
N ALA A 243 13.51 -1.23 -0.72
CA ALA A 243 14.23 0.02 -0.50
C ALA A 243 13.37 1.09 0.19
N ALA A 244 12.10 1.23 -0.21
CA ALA A 244 11.15 2.19 0.36
C ALA A 244 10.47 1.71 1.65
N GLY A 245 10.31 0.41 1.84
CA GLY A 245 9.47 -0.16 2.90
C GLY A 245 7.97 -0.05 2.60
N VAL A 246 7.15 -0.25 3.64
CA VAL A 246 5.68 -0.18 3.56
C VAL A 246 5.14 0.78 4.64
N GLY A 247 4.71 1.96 4.21
CA GLY A 247 4.21 3.03 5.08
C GLY A 247 3.14 2.56 6.07
N GLY A 248 3.24 2.99 7.33
CA GLY A 248 2.27 2.66 8.39
C GLY A 248 2.25 1.20 8.83
N THR A 249 3.27 0.42 8.47
CA THR A 249 3.48 -0.97 8.94
C THR A 249 4.88 -1.14 9.49
N ALA A 250 5.15 -2.27 10.15
CA ALA A 250 6.48 -2.62 10.68
C ALA A 250 7.57 -2.81 9.60
N MET A 251 7.24 -2.84 8.30
CA MET A 251 8.22 -2.98 7.23
C MET A 251 8.88 -1.64 6.93
N ALA A 252 10.02 -1.37 7.58
CA ALA A 252 10.83 -0.17 7.38
C ALA A 252 11.48 -0.13 5.98
N ALA A 253 12.07 1.02 5.64
CA ALA A 253 12.92 1.17 4.46
C ALA A 253 14.25 0.43 4.69
N TRP A 254 14.66 -0.40 3.73
CA TRP A 254 15.93 -1.14 3.80
C TRP A 254 17.09 -0.40 3.13
N LYS A 255 16.81 0.61 2.29
CA LYS A 255 17.86 1.45 1.70
C LYS A 255 18.62 2.18 2.81
N GLY A 256 19.95 2.05 2.78
CA GLY A 256 20.83 2.62 3.81
C GLY A 256 21.09 1.70 4.99
N THR A 257 20.27 0.65 5.18
CA THR A 257 20.52 -0.42 6.16
C THR A 257 21.33 -1.56 5.53
N ILE A 258 20.94 -1.95 4.32
CA ILE A 258 21.70 -2.87 3.45
C ILE A 258 22.06 -2.15 2.15
N THR A 259 23.06 -2.67 1.43
CA THR A 259 23.52 -2.06 0.18
C THR A 259 22.49 -2.21 -0.94
N ASP A 260 22.54 -1.35 -1.96
CA ASP A 260 21.64 -1.45 -3.12
C ASP A 260 21.81 -2.80 -3.85
N ASP A 261 23.04 -3.33 -3.93
CA ASP A 261 23.32 -4.65 -4.50
C ASP A 261 22.69 -5.78 -3.68
N GLN A 262 22.69 -5.68 -2.35
CA GLN A 262 21.98 -6.63 -1.48
C GLN A 262 20.46 -6.50 -1.64
N ILE A 263 19.91 -5.30 -1.81
CA ILE A 263 18.48 -5.09 -2.10
C ILE A 263 18.10 -5.79 -3.41
N TRP A 264 18.92 -5.67 -4.46
CA TRP A 264 18.71 -6.37 -5.73
C TRP A 264 18.76 -7.89 -5.55
N ALA A 265 19.72 -8.39 -4.78
CA ALA A 265 19.84 -9.82 -4.50
C ALA A 265 18.59 -10.37 -3.78
N VAL A 266 18.15 -9.70 -2.70
CA VAL A 266 16.93 -10.08 -1.98
C VAL A 266 15.70 -10.00 -2.89
N ALA A 267 15.62 -9.00 -3.77
CA ALA A 267 14.52 -8.89 -4.72
C ALA A 267 14.46 -10.08 -5.69
N HIS A 268 15.61 -10.54 -6.21
CA HIS A 268 15.71 -11.76 -7.02
C HIS A 268 15.30 -13.01 -6.22
N TYR A 269 15.77 -13.13 -4.98
CA TYR A 269 15.41 -14.26 -4.11
C TYR A 269 13.91 -14.30 -3.80
N VAL A 270 13.30 -13.17 -3.44
CA VAL A 270 11.85 -13.08 -3.21
C VAL A 270 11.06 -13.36 -4.49
N HIS A 271 11.53 -12.87 -5.64
CA HIS A 271 10.91 -13.17 -6.93
C HIS A 271 11.00 -14.66 -7.29
N TYR A 272 12.12 -15.31 -6.98
CA TYR A 272 12.27 -16.77 -7.08
C TYR A 272 11.29 -17.50 -6.16
N LEU A 273 11.18 -17.13 -4.87
CA LEU A 273 10.21 -17.76 -3.96
C LEU A 273 8.76 -17.64 -4.46
N LYS A 274 8.40 -16.49 -5.04
CA LYS A 274 7.08 -16.31 -5.69
C LYS A 274 6.86 -17.27 -6.85
N SER A 275 7.87 -17.52 -7.67
CA SER A 275 7.75 -18.39 -8.85
C SER A 275 7.53 -19.86 -8.47
N LEU A 276 7.87 -20.26 -7.24
CA LEU A 276 7.62 -21.61 -6.73
C LEU A 276 6.13 -21.87 -6.47
N LYS A 277 5.28 -20.85 -6.40
CA LYS A 277 3.85 -21.03 -6.10
C LYS A 277 3.19 -22.03 -7.07
N ASN A 278 2.49 -23.02 -6.51
CA ASN A 278 1.82 -24.11 -7.24
C ASN A 278 2.77 -25.01 -8.07
N THR A 279 4.04 -25.14 -7.68
CA THR A 279 5.01 -26.04 -8.33
C THR A 279 5.45 -27.18 -7.41
N ASP A 280 6.00 -28.26 -7.98
CA ASP A 280 6.61 -29.35 -7.20
C ASP A 280 7.84 -28.89 -6.42
N ALA A 281 8.61 -27.95 -6.97
CA ALA A 281 9.76 -27.35 -6.28
C ALA A 281 9.36 -26.66 -4.96
N ARG A 282 8.16 -26.07 -4.86
CA ARG A 282 7.63 -25.58 -3.57
C ARG A 282 7.38 -26.73 -2.60
N LYS A 283 6.82 -27.84 -3.06
CA LYS A 283 6.55 -28.99 -2.21
C LYS A 283 7.87 -29.54 -1.65
N GLU A 284 8.87 -29.72 -2.50
CA GLU A 284 10.21 -30.14 -2.10
C GLU A 284 10.83 -29.18 -1.09
N LEU A 285 10.74 -27.86 -1.33
CA LEU A 285 11.20 -26.85 -0.37
C LEU A 285 10.54 -27.01 1.01
N MET A 286 9.21 -27.18 1.03
CA MET A 286 8.46 -27.30 2.29
C MET A 286 8.72 -28.63 2.99
N ASP A 287 8.93 -29.71 2.24
CA ASP A 287 9.27 -31.02 2.80
C ASP A 287 10.67 -31.00 3.42
N ARG A 288 11.65 -30.32 2.81
CA ARG A 288 12.98 -30.11 3.41
C ARG A 288 12.91 -29.33 4.72
N ILE A 289 12.05 -28.32 4.80
CA ILE A 289 11.88 -27.52 6.02
C ILE A 289 11.19 -28.32 7.14
N LYS A 290 10.24 -29.20 6.81
CA LYS A 290 9.47 -29.96 7.82
C LYS A 290 10.19 -31.19 8.37
N ASN A 291 11.14 -31.74 7.63
CA ASN A 291 11.81 -33.01 7.98
C ASN A 291 13.11 -32.80 8.78
N GLN A 292 13.26 -31.66 9.44
CA GLN A 292 14.34 -31.31 10.38
C GLN A 292 13.74 -30.98 11.74
#